data_AF-A0A0C2MJX4-F1
#
_entry.id   AF-A0A0C2MJX4-F1
#
_cell.length_a   1.000
_cell.length_b   1.000
_cell.length_c   1.000
_cell.angle_alpha   90.00
_cell.angle_beta   90.00
_cell.angle_gamma   90.00
#
_symmetry.space_group_name_H-M   'P 1'
#
loop_
_entity.id
_entity.type
_entity.pdbx_description
1 polymer ?
#
loop_
_entity_poly.entity_id
_entity_poly.type
_entity_poly.pdbx_seq_one_letter_code
_entity_poly.pdbx_strand_id
1 'polypeptide(L)'
;MSQSHEHHAEEESDVPSSLSVMDKYKTAGKIAGAVIERLVTLCKPGASCFELCRIGDKMIAEKTAKVFSRDKMLKKGVAFPTCISPNHFVCHFSPLKSEDLVLSDNDVVKIDLGVQIDGYAACVATTCVVGASKDNRVKGRKADTIIAAHRAAELALKCMKVGKTVRLHSTKESQYNRNDIKNLMSYNTYKNVLEGHKKILLNPSEAARKDYPEQEFSEWDVFYLDVFITNCEESKAKTGDTRTTVFRRTGNNFDLRGTTSKDMFRRIIADYQEFGFSLNSFEDENKSKLGVKECVDHSLLISYPVLFVEEPDIVAHFKFTVVITPKGPIKIVSPPFKPEEFSSTKKIILPELIKLNDEPLTIKNKVKKQEVTASA
;
A
#
# COMPACT_ATOMS: atom_id res chain seq x y z
N MET A 1 -52.84 -13.66 21.49
CA MET A 1 -51.70 -14.31 20.83
C MET A 1 -51.39 -13.57 19.54
N SER A 2 -50.33 -12.78 19.51
CA SER A 2 -49.59 -12.44 18.29
C SER A 2 -48.32 -11.73 18.74
N GLN A 3 -47.24 -12.51 18.86
CA GLN A 3 -45.90 -12.01 19.09
C GLN A 3 -45.48 -11.19 17.87
N SER A 4 -45.20 -9.91 18.04
CA SER A 4 -44.45 -9.10 17.08
C SER A 4 -42.98 -9.50 17.19
N HIS A 5 -42.48 -10.23 16.19
CA HIS A 5 -41.05 -10.45 16.01
C HIS A 5 -40.40 -9.14 15.57
N GLU A 6 -39.77 -8.45 16.52
CA GLU A 6 -38.75 -7.44 16.24
C GLU A 6 -37.51 -8.16 15.70
N HIS A 7 -37.31 -8.08 14.38
CA HIS A 7 -36.00 -8.33 13.80
C HIS A 7 -35.10 -7.13 14.12
N HIS A 8 -34.44 -7.18 15.28
CA HIS A 8 -33.23 -6.41 15.50
C HIS A 8 -32.13 -7.00 14.61
N ALA A 9 -31.93 -6.44 13.42
CA ALA A 9 -30.67 -6.58 12.73
C ALA A 9 -29.64 -5.83 13.57
N GLU A 10 -28.77 -6.56 14.27
CA GLU A 10 -27.60 -5.98 14.93
C GLU A 10 -26.82 -5.18 13.88
N GLU A 11 -26.64 -3.87 14.10
CA GLU A 11 -25.73 -3.07 13.30
C GLU A 11 -24.33 -3.67 13.46
N GLU A 12 -23.88 -4.43 12.44
CA GLU A 12 -22.53 -4.98 12.41
C GLU A 12 -21.54 -3.83 12.53
N SER A 13 -20.74 -3.82 13.59
CA SER A 13 -19.72 -2.78 13.79
C SER A 13 -18.75 -2.80 12.60
N ASP A 14 -18.61 -1.67 11.88
CA ASP A 14 -17.73 -1.52 10.71
C ASP A 14 -16.21 -1.49 11.06
N VAL A 15 -15.85 -1.98 12.24
CA VAL A 15 -14.48 -1.97 12.78
C VAL A 15 -13.86 -3.37 12.82
N PRO A 16 -12.52 -3.48 12.73
CA PRO A 16 -11.81 -4.77 12.74
C PRO A 16 -11.95 -5.63 14.01
N SER A 17 -12.57 -5.14 15.08
CA SER A 17 -12.92 -5.98 16.24
C SER A 17 -13.96 -7.04 15.88
N SER A 18 -14.78 -6.79 14.85
CA SER A 18 -15.69 -7.78 14.26
C SER A 18 -14.90 -8.83 13.46
N LEU A 19 -15.21 -10.11 13.69
CA LEU A 19 -14.62 -11.22 12.94
C LEU A 19 -14.91 -11.13 11.44
N SER A 20 -16.12 -10.68 11.07
CA SER A 20 -16.55 -10.48 9.68
C SER A 20 -15.68 -9.43 8.98
N VAL A 21 -15.45 -8.27 9.62
CA VAL A 21 -14.60 -7.20 9.09
C VAL A 21 -13.13 -7.64 9.01
N MET A 22 -12.62 -8.29 10.06
CA MET A 22 -11.26 -8.80 10.09
C MET A 22 -11.01 -9.86 8.99
N ASP A 23 -11.98 -10.73 8.72
CA ASP A 23 -11.89 -11.72 7.64
C ASP A 23 -11.82 -11.08 6.25
N LYS A 24 -12.57 -10.01 6.02
CA LYS A 24 -12.51 -9.21 4.78
C LYS A 24 -11.12 -8.59 4.57
N TYR A 25 -10.55 -7.95 5.60
CA TYR A 25 -9.17 -7.44 5.56
C TYR A 25 -8.14 -8.54 5.31
N LYS A 26 -8.20 -9.66 6.06
CA LYS A 26 -7.27 -10.78 5.89
C LYS A 26 -7.38 -11.42 4.51
N THR A 27 -8.58 -11.52 3.96
CA THR A 27 -8.80 -12.04 2.61
C THR A 27 -8.23 -11.10 1.55
N ALA A 28 -8.47 -9.79 1.67
CA ALA A 28 -7.84 -8.78 0.82
C ALA A 28 -6.32 -8.87 0.88
N GLY A 29 -5.74 -8.93 2.09
CA GLY A 29 -4.31 -9.05 2.32
C GLY A 29 -3.70 -10.33 1.74
N LYS A 30 -4.37 -11.47 1.87
CA LYS A 30 -3.95 -12.74 1.28
C LYS A 30 -3.91 -12.68 -0.25
N ILE A 31 -4.91 -12.07 -0.88
CA ILE A 31 -4.95 -11.88 -2.33
C ILE A 31 -3.83 -10.93 -2.76
N ALA A 32 -3.69 -9.78 -2.10
CA ALA A 32 -2.65 -8.80 -2.37
C ALA A 32 -1.24 -9.42 -2.29
N GLY A 33 -0.96 -10.16 -1.22
CA GLY A 33 0.29 -10.91 -1.01
C GLY A 33 0.58 -11.90 -2.14
N ALA A 34 -0.42 -12.70 -2.53
CA ALA A 34 -0.24 -13.67 -3.60
C ALA A 34 -0.01 -13.03 -4.98
N VAL A 35 -0.60 -11.85 -5.24
CA VAL A 35 -0.41 -11.12 -6.51
C VAL A 35 0.96 -10.47 -6.53
N ILE A 36 1.37 -9.77 -5.47
CA ILE A 36 2.68 -9.10 -5.44
C ILE A 36 3.84 -10.11 -5.48
N GLU A 37 3.73 -11.25 -4.81
CA GLU A 37 4.70 -12.35 -4.92
C GLU A 37 4.84 -12.84 -6.36
N ARG A 38 3.71 -12.99 -7.08
CA ARG A 38 3.74 -13.38 -8.48
C ARG A 38 4.42 -12.32 -9.34
N LEU A 39 4.08 -11.05 -9.16
CA LEU A 39 4.67 -9.95 -9.94
C LEU A 39 6.19 -9.86 -9.75
N VAL A 40 6.69 -10.04 -8.52
CA VAL A 40 8.15 -10.13 -8.26
C VAL A 40 8.81 -11.20 -9.12
N THR A 41 8.18 -12.38 -9.29
CA THR A 41 8.74 -13.44 -10.15
C THR A 41 8.69 -13.13 -11.65
N LEU A 42 7.87 -12.16 -12.06
CA LEU A 42 7.70 -11.75 -13.46
C LEU A 42 8.58 -10.54 -13.82
N CYS A 43 9.11 -9.81 -12.84
CA CYS A 43 10.11 -8.76 -13.04
C CYS A 43 11.45 -9.36 -13.51
N LYS A 44 11.57 -9.54 -14.82
CA LYS A 44 12.73 -10.11 -15.52
C LYS A 44 13.22 -9.15 -16.60
N PRO A 45 14.48 -9.28 -17.07
CA PRO A 45 14.94 -8.51 -18.22
C PRO A 45 14.01 -8.73 -19.41
N GLY A 46 13.63 -7.64 -20.08
CA GLY A 46 12.68 -7.65 -21.20
C GLY A 46 11.20 -7.62 -20.80
N ALA A 47 10.86 -7.63 -19.51
CA ALA A 47 9.47 -7.53 -19.08
C ALA A 47 8.92 -6.10 -19.27
N SER A 48 7.74 -5.98 -19.86
CA SER A 48 7.00 -4.73 -20.03
C SER A 48 6.33 -4.30 -18.72
N CYS A 49 6.51 -3.04 -18.31
CA CYS A 49 5.82 -2.47 -17.15
C CYS A 49 4.30 -2.43 -17.34
N PHE A 50 3.82 -2.06 -18.54
CA PHE A 50 2.40 -2.09 -18.91
C PHE A 50 1.80 -3.48 -18.73
N GLU A 51 2.44 -4.52 -19.28
CA GLU A 51 1.94 -5.89 -19.18
C GLU A 51 1.97 -6.39 -17.72
N LEU A 52 3.00 -6.06 -16.95
CA LEU A 52 3.06 -6.39 -15.52
C LEU A 52 1.92 -5.75 -14.73
N CYS A 53 1.61 -4.47 -14.97
CA CYS A 53 0.46 -3.80 -14.35
C CYS A 53 -0.86 -4.52 -14.68
N ARG A 54 -1.08 -4.83 -15.98
CA ARG A 54 -2.28 -5.52 -16.45
C ARG A 54 -2.42 -6.93 -15.86
N ILE A 55 -1.32 -7.67 -15.75
CA ILE A 55 -1.29 -8.99 -15.10
C ILE A 55 -1.70 -8.88 -13.64
N GLY A 56 -1.16 -7.90 -12.90
CA GLY A 56 -1.50 -7.65 -11.50
C GLY A 56 -2.99 -7.42 -11.30
N ASP A 57 -3.56 -6.45 -12.02
CA ASP A 57 -4.97 -6.07 -11.88
C ASP A 57 -5.92 -7.19 -12.31
N LYS A 58 -5.58 -7.91 -13.40
CA LYS A 58 -6.33 -9.10 -13.83
C LYS A 58 -6.33 -10.19 -12.76
N MET A 59 -5.17 -10.48 -12.17
CA MET A 59 -5.07 -11.49 -11.12
C MET A 59 -5.87 -11.09 -9.87
N ILE A 60 -5.90 -9.80 -9.52
CA ILE A 60 -6.74 -9.29 -8.43
C ILE A 60 -8.21 -9.60 -8.75
N ALA A 61 -8.71 -9.17 -9.91
CA ALA A 61 -10.10 -9.40 -10.31
C ALA A 61 -10.49 -10.89 -10.31
N GLU A 62 -9.64 -11.76 -10.86
CA GLU A 62 -9.88 -13.21 -10.90
C GLU A 62 -9.89 -13.86 -9.52
N LYS A 63 -9.05 -13.40 -8.59
CA LYS A 63 -8.97 -13.93 -7.23
C LYS A 63 -10.11 -13.42 -6.36
N THR A 64 -10.46 -12.13 -6.46
CA THR A 64 -11.58 -11.55 -5.69
C THR A 64 -12.92 -12.13 -6.14
N ALA A 65 -13.10 -12.44 -7.43
CA ALA A 65 -14.29 -13.12 -7.94
C ALA A 65 -14.60 -14.45 -7.22
N LYS A 66 -13.57 -15.15 -6.72
CA LYS A 66 -13.67 -16.49 -6.11
C LYS A 66 -13.97 -16.48 -4.59
N VAL A 67 -13.83 -15.35 -3.92
CA VAL A 67 -14.10 -15.21 -2.47
C VAL A 67 -15.42 -14.48 -2.24
N PHE A 68 -16.10 -14.75 -1.12
CA PHE A 68 -17.41 -14.14 -0.81
C PHE A 68 -18.43 -14.23 -1.96
N SER A 69 -18.46 -15.36 -2.69
CA SER A 69 -19.28 -15.53 -3.89
C SER A 69 -20.78 -15.68 -3.63
N ARG A 70 -21.17 -15.96 -2.38
CA ARG A 70 -22.58 -16.09 -1.97
C ARG A 70 -23.28 -14.74 -1.91
N ASP A 71 -22.54 -13.66 -1.65
CA ASP A 71 -23.07 -12.30 -1.69
C ASP A 71 -22.76 -11.68 -3.06
N LYS A 72 -23.80 -11.56 -3.89
CA LYS A 72 -23.69 -10.99 -5.24
C LYS A 72 -23.61 -9.46 -5.24
N MET A 73 -24.03 -8.81 -4.15
CA MET A 73 -23.99 -7.35 -4.02
C MET A 73 -22.67 -6.86 -3.45
N LEU A 74 -21.96 -7.73 -2.71
CA LEU A 74 -20.65 -7.43 -2.15
C LEU A 74 -19.65 -7.02 -3.22
N LYS A 75 -19.15 -5.78 -3.07
CA LYS A 75 -18.17 -5.18 -3.97
C LYS A 75 -16.78 -5.66 -3.62
N LYS A 76 -15.97 -5.99 -4.62
CA LYS A 76 -14.61 -6.53 -4.43
C LYS A 76 -13.77 -6.32 -5.68
N GLY A 77 -12.48 -6.10 -5.52
CA GLY A 77 -11.60 -5.83 -6.66
C GLY A 77 -10.34 -5.06 -6.27
N VAL A 78 -9.87 -4.25 -7.20
CA VAL A 78 -8.71 -3.37 -7.04
C VAL A 78 -9.06 -2.25 -6.05
N ALA A 79 -8.21 -2.05 -5.04
CA ALA A 79 -8.25 -0.87 -4.15
C ALA A 79 -7.30 0.23 -4.64
N PHE A 80 -6.14 -0.18 -5.16
CA PHE A 80 -5.14 0.67 -5.76
C PHE A 80 -4.53 -0.11 -6.94
N PRO A 81 -4.44 0.47 -8.15
CA PRO A 81 -4.01 -0.26 -9.33
C PRO A 81 -2.56 -0.68 -9.21
N THR A 82 -2.21 -1.75 -9.90
CA THR A 82 -0.83 -2.22 -9.97
C THR A 82 0.05 -1.14 -10.61
N CYS A 83 1.12 -0.78 -9.91
CA CYS A 83 2.13 0.16 -10.35
C CYS A 83 3.52 -0.51 -10.29
N ILE A 84 4.33 -0.31 -11.32
CA ILE A 84 5.66 -0.88 -11.49
C ILE A 84 6.64 0.26 -11.70
N SER A 85 7.31 0.74 -10.66
CA SER A 85 8.14 1.96 -10.72
C SER A 85 9.65 1.62 -10.70
N PRO A 86 10.35 1.68 -11.85
CA PRO A 86 11.77 1.33 -11.95
C PRO A 86 12.69 2.45 -11.45
N ASN A 87 13.83 2.09 -10.86
CA ASN A 87 14.96 2.94 -10.51
C ASN A 87 14.58 4.25 -9.79
N HIS A 88 14.73 5.38 -10.49
CA HIS A 88 14.54 6.75 -10.01
C HIS A 88 13.06 7.17 -9.92
N PHE A 89 12.15 6.41 -10.55
CA PHE A 89 10.70 6.59 -10.34
C PHE A 89 10.42 6.29 -8.87
N VAL A 90 9.66 7.12 -8.17
CA VAL A 90 9.32 6.95 -6.75
C VAL A 90 8.08 6.09 -6.62
N CYS A 91 6.99 6.43 -7.30
CA CYS A 91 5.69 5.75 -7.20
C CYS A 91 4.78 6.03 -8.41
N HIS A 92 3.65 5.31 -8.44
CA HIS A 92 2.49 5.53 -9.34
C HIS A 92 2.72 5.31 -10.84
N PHE A 93 3.82 4.69 -11.25
CA PHE A 93 4.01 4.34 -12.66
C PHE A 93 3.14 3.13 -13.06
N SER A 94 2.00 3.41 -13.70
CA SER A 94 1.10 2.43 -14.31
C SER A 94 0.81 2.86 -15.75
N PRO A 95 1.77 2.69 -16.68
CA PRO A 95 1.76 3.38 -17.96
C PRO A 95 0.62 2.92 -18.85
N LEU A 96 0.28 3.75 -19.85
CA LEU A 96 -0.44 3.33 -21.05
C LEU A 96 0.45 2.44 -21.92
N LYS A 97 -0.12 1.68 -22.86
CA LYS A 97 0.68 0.81 -23.75
C LYS A 97 1.60 1.64 -24.63
N SER A 98 1.14 2.82 -25.04
CA SER A 98 1.92 3.79 -25.84
C SER A 98 3.05 4.47 -25.06
N GLU A 99 3.08 4.35 -23.73
CA GLU A 99 4.01 5.02 -22.81
C GLU A 99 4.78 3.99 -21.94
N ASP A 100 4.91 2.76 -22.44
CA ASP A 100 5.50 1.63 -21.72
C ASP A 100 7.02 1.75 -21.52
N LEU A 101 7.53 1.08 -20.48
CA LEU A 101 8.96 0.87 -20.24
C LEU A 101 9.26 -0.62 -20.11
N VAL A 102 10.43 -1.02 -20.62
CA VAL A 102 10.91 -2.40 -20.55
C VAL A 102 11.99 -2.50 -19.49
N LEU A 103 11.82 -3.44 -18.57
CA LEU A 103 12.77 -3.70 -17.49
C LEU A 103 14.09 -4.27 -18.02
N SER A 104 15.19 -3.78 -17.48
CA SER A 104 16.54 -4.26 -17.75
C SER A 104 17.12 -5.02 -16.56
N ASP A 105 18.17 -5.81 -16.81
CA ASP A 105 18.90 -6.47 -15.73
C ASP A 105 19.46 -5.44 -14.74
N ASN A 106 19.44 -5.77 -13.45
CA ASN A 106 19.79 -4.89 -12.32
C ASN A 106 18.86 -3.69 -12.08
N ASP A 107 17.74 -3.53 -12.77
CA ASP A 107 16.77 -2.49 -12.42
C ASP A 107 16.20 -2.69 -11.02
N VAL A 108 16.06 -1.61 -10.27
CA VAL A 108 15.42 -1.60 -8.95
C VAL A 108 13.93 -1.31 -9.14
N VAL A 109 13.08 -2.31 -8.93
CA VAL A 109 11.66 -2.22 -9.30
C VAL A 109 10.82 -2.22 -8.05
N LYS A 110 10.05 -1.14 -7.87
CA LYS A 110 9.02 -1.04 -6.84
C LYS A 110 7.69 -1.49 -7.43
N ILE A 111 7.03 -2.41 -6.76
CA ILE A 111 5.73 -2.96 -7.13
C ILE A 111 4.75 -2.55 -6.05
N ASP A 112 3.65 -1.88 -6.41
CA ASP A 112 2.64 -1.38 -5.48
C ASP A 112 1.25 -1.71 -6.00
N LEU A 113 0.39 -2.25 -5.13
CA LEU A 113 -1.01 -2.60 -5.45
C LEU A 113 -1.87 -2.66 -4.20
N GLY A 114 -3.19 -2.61 -4.40
CA GLY A 114 -4.18 -2.76 -3.35
C GLY A 114 -5.37 -3.59 -3.77
N VAL A 115 -5.93 -4.34 -2.81
CA VAL A 115 -7.12 -5.17 -2.98
C VAL A 115 -8.17 -4.75 -1.96
N GLN A 116 -9.44 -4.69 -2.36
CA GLN A 116 -10.55 -4.44 -1.44
C GLN A 116 -11.58 -5.56 -1.49
N ILE A 117 -12.15 -5.84 -0.32
CA ILE A 117 -13.33 -6.69 -0.14
C ILE A 117 -14.34 -5.89 0.68
N ASP A 118 -15.52 -5.65 0.13
CA ASP A 118 -16.62 -4.91 0.76
C ASP A 118 -16.21 -3.52 1.28
N GLY A 119 -15.32 -2.85 0.55
CA GLY A 119 -14.80 -1.54 0.94
C GLY A 119 -13.65 -1.59 1.94
N TYR A 120 -13.22 -2.75 2.42
CA TYR A 120 -12.05 -2.87 3.31
C TYR A 120 -10.80 -3.17 2.48
N ALA A 121 -9.86 -2.23 2.45
CA ALA A 121 -8.67 -2.30 1.60
C ALA A 121 -7.44 -2.86 2.32
N ALA A 122 -6.66 -3.66 1.59
CA ALA A 122 -5.31 -4.05 1.96
C ALA A 122 -4.35 -3.70 0.81
N CYS A 123 -3.38 -2.83 1.10
CA CYS A 123 -2.36 -2.38 0.17
C CYS A 123 -0.99 -2.95 0.57
N VAL A 124 -0.18 -3.27 -0.44
CA VAL A 124 1.16 -3.83 -0.26
C VAL A 124 2.08 -3.33 -1.36
N ALA A 125 3.31 -3.03 -0.98
CA ALA A 125 4.36 -2.68 -1.92
C ALA A 125 5.70 -3.28 -1.49
N THR A 126 6.51 -3.64 -2.47
CA THR A 126 7.85 -4.18 -2.24
C THR A 126 8.82 -3.65 -3.28
N THR A 127 10.11 -3.75 -2.96
CA THR A 127 11.19 -3.48 -3.91
C THR A 127 11.96 -4.75 -4.19
N CYS A 128 12.10 -5.08 -5.47
CA CYS A 128 12.96 -6.15 -5.95
C CYS A 128 14.02 -5.59 -6.90
N VAL A 129 15.02 -6.42 -7.24
CA VAL A 129 16.02 -6.09 -8.24
C VAL A 129 15.99 -7.16 -9.33
N VAL A 130 15.84 -6.73 -10.58
CA VAL A 130 15.80 -7.64 -11.72
C VAL A 130 17.11 -8.42 -11.81
N GLY A 131 17.01 -9.75 -11.87
CA GLY A 131 18.17 -10.65 -11.93
C GLY A 131 18.81 -10.98 -10.58
N ALA A 132 18.31 -10.41 -9.47
CA ALA A 132 18.80 -10.73 -8.14
C ALA A 132 18.47 -12.17 -7.72
N SER A 133 19.42 -12.81 -7.05
CA SER A 133 19.24 -14.14 -6.47
C SER A 133 20.23 -14.36 -5.32
N LYS A 134 20.11 -15.50 -4.64
CA LYS A 134 21.08 -15.91 -3.61
C LYS A 134 22.51 -16.02 -4.15
N ASP A 135 22.65 -16.42 -5.42
CA ASP A 135 23.94 -16.63 -6.09
C ASP A 135 24.41 -15.35 -6.81
N ASN A 136 23.48 -14.51 -7.27
CA ASN A 136 23.74 -13.19 -7.84
C ASN A 136 23.24 -12.09 -6.91
N ARG A 137 23.94 -11.90 -5.79
CA ARG A 137 23.52 -10.94 -4.76
C ARG A 137 23.72 -9.50 -5.20
N VAL A 138 22.72 -8.67 -4.94
CA VAL A 138 22.80 -7.22 -5.07
C VAL A 138 23.76 -6.67 -4.00
N LYS A 139 24.63 -5.74 -4.40
CA LYS A 139 25.66 -5.14 -3.55
C LYS A 139 25.64 -3.61 -3.64
N GLY A 140 26.44 -2.95 -2.79
CA GLY A 140 26.65 -1.51 -2.83
C GLY A 140 25.39 -0.71 -2.49
N ARG A 141 25.28 0.49 -3.07
CA ARG A 141 24.22 1.45 -2.72
C ARG A 141 22.80 0.89 -2.89
N LYS A 142 22.54 0.07 -3.92
CA LYS A 142 21.23 -0.57 -4.12
C LYS A 142 20.85 -1.47 -2.93
N ALA A 143 21.77 -2.35 -2.52
CA ALA A 143 21.54 -3.24 -1.38
C ALA A 143 21.36 -2.46 -0.06
N ASP A 144 22.20 -1.46 0.17
CA ASP A 144 22.13 -0.58 1.34
C ASP A 144 20.76 0.10 1.45
N THR A 145 20.28 0.72 0.37
CA THR A 145 19.01 1.44 0.32
C THR A 145 17.82 0.51 0.54
N ILE A 146 17.80 -0.65 -0.11
CA ILE A 146 16.67 -1.60 0.00
C ILE A 146 16.61 -2.22 1.40
N ILE A 147 17.76 -2.64 1.95
CA ILE A 147 17.83 -3.19 3.32
C ILE A 147 17.41 -2.13 4.34
N ALA A 148 17.84 -0.87 4.17
CA ALA A 148 17.43 0.22 5.03
C ALA A 148 15.92 0.43 4.99
N ALA A 149 15.31 0.47 3.80
CA ALA A 149 13.87 0.67 3.64
C ALA A 149 13.05 -0.43 4.31
N HIS A 150 13.41 -1.69 4.08
CA HIS A 150 12.75 -2.83 4.72
C HIS A 150 12.82 -2.75 6.25
N ARG A 151 14.02 -2.47 6.79
CA ARG A 151 14.21 -2.38 8.25
C ARG A 151 13.48 -1.20 8.86
N ALA A 152 13.46 -0.05 8.19
CA ALA A 152 12.69 1.10 8.63
C ALA A 152 11.19 0.78 8.69
N ALA A 153 10.66 0.05 7.70
CA ALA A 153 9.27 -0.41 7.72
C ALA A 153 8.97 -1.37 8.87
N GLU A 154 9.82 -2.37 9.12
CA GLU A 154 9.65 -3.30 10.27
C GLU A 154 9.79 -2.60 11.63
N LEU A 155 10.65 -1.59 11.74
CA LEU A 155 10.79 -0.77 12.94
C LEU A 155 9.55 0.08 13.19
N ALA A 156 9.07 0.76 12.15
CA ALA A 156 7.87 1.57 12.21
C ALA A 156 6.66 0.74 12.66
N LEU A 157 6.51 -0.49 12.15
CA LEU A 157 5.49 -1.42 12.60
C LEU A 157 5.53 -1.62 14.12
N LYS A 158 6.71 -1.82 14.73
CA LYS A 158 6.83 -2.03 16.19
C LYS A 158 6.36 -0.83 17.01
N CYS A 159 6.36 0.37 16.43
CA CYS A 159 5.94 1.62 17.07
C CYS A 159 4.42 1.91 16.91
N MET A 160 3.71 1.20 16.04
CA MET A 160 2.26 1.38 15.81
C MET A 160 1.43 0.73 16.92
N LYS A 161 1.39 1.36 18.09
CA LYS A 161 0.64 0.93 19.28
C LYS A 161 -0.39 1.99 19.69
N VAL A 162 -1.48 1.55 20.32
CA VAL A 162 -2.55 2.44 20.84
C VAL A 162 -1.96 3.53 21.75
N GLY A 163 -2.43 4.76 21.58
CA GLY A 163 -1.98 5.93 22.36
C GLY A 163 -0.54 6.36 22.05
N LYS A 164 0.05 5.88 20.95
CA LYS A 164 1.36 6.34 20.46
C LYS A 164 1.18 7.10 19.16
N THR A 165 2.11 7.99 18.89
CA THR A 165 2.36 8.55 17.56
C THR A 165 3.53 7.81 16.93
N VAL A 166 3.58 7.76 15.60
CA VAL A 166 4.78 7.29 14.88
C VAL A 166 5.42 8.46 14.17
N ARG A 167 6.71 8.62 14.43
CA ARG A 167 7.60 9.46 13.64
C ARG A 167 8.42 8.56 12.75
N LEU A 168 8.12 8.54 11.46
CA LEU A 168 8.98 7.90 10.47
C LEU A 168 10.15 8.85 10.22
N HIS A 169 11.12 8.81 11.12
CA HIS A 169 12.43 9.40 10.95
C HIS A 169 13.46 8.29 11.08
N SER A 170 14.28 8.06 10.06
CA SER A 170 15.59 7.45 10.30
C SER A 170 16.30 8.29 11.37
N THR A 171 16.57 7.68 12.52
CA THR A 171 17.21 8.39 13.63
C THR A 171 18.54 8.97 13.17
N LYS A 172 18.88 10.15 13.71
CA LYS A 172 20.14 10.88 13.43
C LYS A 172 21.41 10.04 13.68
N GLU A 173 21.27 8.90 14.33
CA GLU A 173 22.33 8.01 14.79
C GLU A 173 22.60 6.83 13.84
N SER A 174 21.74 6.58 12.86
CA SER A 174 22.06 5.60 11.83
C SER A 174 23.02 6.22 10.82
N GLN A 175 24.08 5.48 10.45
CA GLN A 175 25.02 5.85 9.37
C GLN A 175 24.36 5.93 7.97
N TYR A 176 23.02 5.84 7.92
CA TYR A 176 22.13 5.93 6.75
C TYR A 176 21.28 7.22 6.76
N ASN A 177 21.68 8.17 7.62
CA ASN A 177 21.05 9.46 7.90
C ASN A 177 20.47 10.16 6.65
N ARG A 178 19.17 10.52 6.73
CA ARG A 178 18.40 11.48 5.89
C ARG A 178 17.75 11.00 4.60
N ASN A 179 17.80 9.72 4.30
CA ASN A 179 17.41 9.22 2.99
C ASN A 179 15.91 8.90 2.80
N ASP A 180 15.09 9.15 3.82
CA ASP A 180 13.62 9.05 3.73
C ASP A 180 13.06 10.15 2.83
N ILE A 181 12.25 9.80 1.84
CA ILE A 181 11.64 10.80 0.96
C ILE A 181 10.69 11.70 1.76
N LYS A 182 10.95 13.00 1.72
CA LYS A 182 10.22 14.01 2.48
C LYS A 182 8.77 14.12 2.05
N ASN A 183 7.89 14.27 3.05
CA ASN A 183 6.48 14.62 2.93
C ASN A 183 5.58 13.58 2.23
N LEU A 184 6.05 12.34 2.01
CA LEU A 184 5.16 11.25 1.62
C LEU A 184 4.31 10.82 2.83
N MET A 185 3.11 10.32 2.57
CA MET A 185 2.09 10.09 3.61
C MET A 185 1.62 8.64 3.62
N SER A 186 1.52 8.09 4.81
CA SER A 186 0.70 6.90 5.11
C SER A 186 -0.65 7.37 5.64
N TYR A 187 -1.73 6.65 5.34
CA TYR A 187 -3.07 7.02 5.76
C TYR A 187 -3.74 5.89 6.53
N ASN A 188 -4.64 6.28 7.45
CA ASN A 188 -5.62 5.31 7.92
C ASN A 188 -6.60 5.00 6.79
N THR A 189 -7.12 3.78 6.77
CA THR A 189 -8.13 3.31 5.83
C THR A 189 -9.28 2.67 6.60
N TYR A 190 -10.48 2.77 6.06
CA TYR A 190 -11.68 2.16 6.60
C TYR A 190 -12.66 1.89 5.45
N LYS A 191 -13.85 1.38 5.76
CA LYS A 191 -14.82 0.97 4.74
C LYS A 191 -15.07 2.06 3.71
N ASN A 192 -14.82 1.74 2.43
CA ASN A 192 -14.95 2.62 1.26
C ASN A 192 -14.04 3.85 1.25
N VAL A 193 -13.06 3.94 2.17
CA VAL A 193 -12.11 5.05 2.25
C VAL A 193 -10.69 4.52 2.25
N LEU A 194 -10.02 4.70 1.12
CA LEU A 194 -8.60 4.37 0.98
C LEU A 194 -7.74 5.32 1.83
N GLU A 195 -7.91 6.64 1.65
CA GLU A 195 -7.15 7.68 2.35
C GLU A 195 -8.04 8.43 3.34
N GLY A 196 -7.95 8.06 4.61
CA GLY A 196 -8.67 8.68 5.70
C GLY A 196 -8.04 9.98 6.22
N HIS A 197 -8.59 10.47 7.32
CA HIS A 197 -8.19 11.74 7.92
C HIS A 197 -6.94 11.63 8.80
N LYS A 198 -6.62 10.44 9.33
CA LYS A 198 -5.39 10.20 10.09
C LYS A 198 -4.24 9.88 9.16
N LYS A 199 -3.08 10.49 9.42
CA LYS A 199 -1.91 10.32 8.56
C LYS A 199 -0.59 10.30 9.33
N ILE A 200 0.39 9.63 8.74
CA ILE A 200 1.76 9.58 9.20
C ILE A 200 2.61 10.20 8.10
N LEU A 201 3.35 11.26 8.42
CA LEU A 201 4.25 11.89 7.47
C LEU A 201 5.64 11.26 7.56
N LEU A 202 6.18 10.90 6.41
CA LEU A 202 7.56 10.44 6.26
C LEU A 202 8.48 11.66 6.15
N ASN A 203 9.44 11.76 7.08
CA ASN A 203 10.44 12.83 7.11
C ASN A 203 9.87 14.25 6.84
N PRO A 204 8.84 14.71 7.58
CA PRO A 204 8.19 16.00 7.33
C PRO A 204 9.14 17.18 7.53
N SER A 205 9.04 18.17 6.62
CA SER A 205 9.64 19.50 6.81
C SER A 205 9.03 20.21 8.03
N GLU A 206 9.70 21.23 8.54
CA GLU A 206 9.17 22.01 9.68
C GLU A 206 7.80 22.61 9.39
N ALA A 207 7.58 23.14 8.18
CA ALA A 207 6.28 23.62 7.74
C ALA A 207 5.22 22.51 7.74
N ALA A 208 5.54 21.34 7.15
CA ALA A 208 4.61 20.22 7.10
C ALA A 208 4.22 19.69 8.48
N ARG A 209 5.14 19.72 9.47
CA ARG A 209 4.84 19.35 10.86
C ARG A 209 3.82 20.27 11.52
N LYS A 210 3.84 21.56 11.16
CA LYS A 210 2.92 22.55 11.69
C LYS A 210 1.52 22.36 11.11
N ASP A 211 1.43 22.11 9.80
CA ASP A 211 0.16 21.95 9.10
C ASP A 211 -0.50 20.59 9.39
N TYR A 212 0.32 19.58 9.73
CA TYR A 212 -0.12 18.22 9.97
C TYR A 212 0.46 17.67 11.28
N PRO A 213 -0.18 17.98 12.42
CA PRO A 213 0.27 17.49 13.71
C PRO A 213 0.14 15.97 13.78
N GLU A 214 1.03 15.36 14.57
CA GLU A 214 0.98 13.92 14.86
C GLU A 214 -0.33 13.53 15.53
N GLN A 215 -0.84 12.37 15.15
CA GLN A 215 -2.08 11.82 15.68
C GLN A 215 -1.80 10.48 16.36
N GLU A 216 -2.42 10.28 17.52
CA GLU A 216 -2.32 9.02 18.24
C GLU A 216 -3.14 7.93 17.56
N PHE A 217 -2.62 6.70 17.61
CA PHE A 217 -3.35 5.53 17.17
C PHE A 217 -4.44 5.15 18.16
N SER A 218 -5.62 4.85 17.62
CA SER A 218 -6.75 4.31 18.35
C SER A 218 -6.84 2.79 18.19
N GLU A 219 -7.55 2.13 19.11
CA GLU A 219 -7.87 0.72 18.95
C GLU A 219 -8.65 0.49 17.65
N TRP A 220 -8.24 -0.55 16.93
CA TRP A 220 -8.83 -1.00 15.67
C TRP A 220 -8.68 -0.01 14.50
N ASP A 221 -7.83 1.00 14.63
CA ASP A 221 -7.34 1.76 13.48
C ASP A 221 -6.69 0.80 12.48
N VAL A 222 -6.94 1.03 11.20
CA VAL A 222 -6.24 0.35 10.09
C VAL A 222 -5.47 1.39 9.32
N PHE A 223 -4.20 1.12 9.04
CA PHE A 223 -3.34 1.96 8.20
C PHE A 223 -2.72 1.11 7.10
N TYR A 224 -2.46 1.69 5.93
CA TYR A 224 -1.32 1.21 5.14
C TYR A 224 -0.12 2.08 5.49
N LEU A 225 0.95 1.45 5.96
CA LEU A 225 2.21 2.12 6.26
C LEU A 225 3.06 2.16 4.99
N ASP A 226 3.52 3.34 4.61
CA ASP A 226 4.34 3.62 3.44
C ASP A 226 5.74 4.10 3.83
N VAL A 227 6.77 3.36 3.42
CA VAL A 227 8.17 3.71 3.68
C VAL A 227 8.95 3.77 2.38
N PHE A 228 9.48 4.96 2.07
CA PHE A 228 10.30 5.24 0.89
C PHE A 228 11.68 5.74 1.31
N ILE A 229 12.73 5.00 0.96
CA ILE A 229 14.12 5.41 1.17
C ILE A 229 14.82 5.50 -0.17
N THR A 230 15.55 6.60 -0.39
CA THR A 230 16.36 6.83 -1.60
C THR A 230 17.85 6.84 -1.26
N ASN A 231 18.74 6.80 -2.26
CA ASN A 231 20.14 7.20 -2.06
C ASN A 231 20.42 8.64 -2.51
N CYS A 232 19.39 9.39 -2.89
CA CYS A 232 19.47 10.80 -3.26
C CYS A 232 19.62 11.72 -2.04
N GLU A 233 20.65 12.57 -2.05
CA GLU A 233 21.00 13.45 -0.93
C GLU A 233 19.87 14.43 -0.56
N GLU A 234 19.12 14.94 -1.55
CA GLU A 234 18.01 15.86 -1.30
C GLU A 234 16.81 15.16 -0.63
N SER A 235 16.66 13.86 -0.89
CA SER A 235 15.55 13.03 -0.43
C SER A 235 14.17 13.67 -0.68
N LYS A 236 14.03 14.25 -1.87
CA LYS A 236 12.83 14.97 -2.30
C LYS A 236 12.32 14.34 -3.58
N ALA A 237 11.05 13.96 -3.57
CA ALA A 237 10.34 13.57 -4.78
C ALA A 237 9.92 14.81 -5.59
N LYS A 238 10.06 14.73 -6.91
CA LYS A 238 9.69 15.77 -7.87
C LYS A 238 8.72 15.18 -8.91
N THR A 239 7.81 16.00 -9.43
CA THR A 239 7.01 15.66 -10.60
C THR A 239 7.85 15.82 -11.86
N GLY A 240 7.68 14.94 -12.84
CA GLY A 240 8.29 15.06 -14.17
C GLY A 240 7.24 15.16 -15.28
N ASP A 241 7.68 14.95 -16.53
CA ASP A 241 6.81 15.04 -17.72
C ASP A 241 6.00 13.76 -17.99
N THR A 242 6.19 12.72 -17.18
CA THR A 242 5.44 11.46 -17.32
C THR A 242 3.96 11.67 -16.99
N ARG A 243 3.10 11.16 -17.86
CA ARG A 243 1.65 11.28 -17.70
C ARG A 243 1.16 10.63 -16.42
N THR A 244 0.29 11.34 -15.70
CA THR A 244 -0.52 10.75 -14.64
C THR A 244 -1.59 9.83 -15.22
N THR A 245 -1.52 8.54 -14.89
CA THR A 245 -2.48 7.52 -15.29
C THR A 245 -3.28 6.95 -14.14
N VAL A 246 -2.88 7.21 -12.89
CA VAL A 246 -3.52 6.68 -11.68
C VAL A 246 -4.41 7.76 -11.05
N PHE A 247 -5.65 7.38 -10.74
CA PHE A 247 -6.66 8.27 -10.19
C PHE A 247 -7.52 7.55 -9.16
N ARG A 248 -8.19 8.29 -8.27
CA ARG A 248 -9.33 7.79 -7.51
C ARG A 248 -10.48 8.79 -7.52
N ARG A 249 -11.68 8.31 -7.25
CA ARG A 249 -12.85 9.19 -7.11
C ARG A 249 -12.85 9.95 -5.78
N THR A 250 -13.45 11.13 -5.81
CA THR A 250 -13.80 11.90 -4.61
C THR A 250 -15.30 11.73 -4.30
N GLY A 251 -15.73 12.20 -3.12
CA GLY A 251 -17.15 12.32 -2.80
C GLY A 251 -17.85 13.52 -3.43
N ASN A 252 -17.17 14.29 -4.30
CA ASN A 252 -17.73 15.50 -4.90
C ASN A 252 -18.72 15.15 -6.01
N ASN A 253 -19.71 16.02 -6.20
CA ASN A 253 -20.69 15.91 -7.27
C ASN A 253 -20.56 17.10 -8.22
N PHE A 254 -20.60 16.83 -9.52
CA PHE A 254 -20.59 17.85 -10.56
C PHE A 254 -21.27 17.31 -11.81
N ASP A 255 -22.10 18.14 -12.43
CA ASP A 255 -22.77 17.80 -13.69
C ASP A 255 -21.82 18.01 -14.87
N LEU A 256 -21.11 16.93 -15.22
CA LEU A 256 -20.24 16.88 -16.40
C LEU A 256 -21.02 17.31 -17.64
N ARG A 257 -20.37 18.00 -18.58
CA ARG A 257 -20.96 18.44 -19.85
C ARG A 257 -20.60 17.48 -20.98
N GLY A 258 -19.35 17.01 -21.03
CA GLY A 258 -18.86 16.15 -22.10
C GLY A 258 -19.44 14.74 -22.04
N THR A 259 -19.95 14.24 -23.17
CA THR A 259 -20.49 12.86 -23.25
C THR A 259 -19.43 11.82 -22.90
N THR A 260 -18.21 11.95 -23.42
CA THR A 260 -17.08 11.06 -23.10
C THR A 260 -16.75 11.05 -21.61
N SER A 261 -16.77 12.21 -20.96
CA SER A 261 -16.51 12.33 -19.52
C SER A 261 -17.63 11.73 -18.68
N LYS A 262 -18.90 11.93 -19.06
CA LYS A 262 -20.05 11.27 -18.43
C LYS A 262 -19.93 9.75 -18.49
N ASP A 263 -19.64 9.21 -19.67
CA ASP A 263 -19.55 7.76 -19.88
C ASP A 263 -18.37 7.16 -19.12
N MET A 264 -17.22 7.85 -19.14
CA MET A 264 -16.05 7.46 -18.36
C MET A 264 -16.35 7.47 -16.85
N PHE A 265 -16.95 8.55 -16.33
CA PHE A 265 -17.24 8.67 -14.90
C PHE A 265 -18.24 7.62 -14.41
N ARG A 266 -19.29 7.32 -15.21
CA ARG A 266 -20.21 6.21 -14.92
C ARG A 266 -19.49 4.87 -14.85
N ARG A 267 -18.56 4.61 -15.76
CA ARG A 267 -17.76 3.38 -15.77
C ARG A 267 -16.87 3.31 -14.53
N ILE A 268 -16.23 4.42 -14.16
CA ILE A 268 -15.40 4.50 -12.96
C ILE A 268 -16.20 4.15 -11.70
N ILE A 269 -17.41 4.71 -11.55
CA ILE A 269 -18.30 4.41 -10.42
C ILE A 269 -18.65 2.91 -10.38
N ALA A 270 -19.01 2.35 -11.53
CA ALA A 270 -19.45 0.96 -11.61
C ALA A 270 -18.33 -0.04 -11.26
N ASP A 271 -17.11 0.22 -11.75
CA ASP A 271 -15.99 -0.72 -11.65
C ASP A 271 -15.16 -0.53 -10.38
N TYR A 272 -14.93 0.72 -9.95
CA TYR A 272 -13.95 1.05 -8.92
C TYR A 272 -14.54 1.74 -7.68
N GLN A 273 -15.78 2.24 -7.76
CA GLN A 273 -16.44 3.00 -6.68
C GLN A 273 -15.62 4.21 -6.22
N GLU A 274 -15.04 4.18 -5.01
CA GLU A 274 -14.19 5.23 -4.42
C GLU A 274 -12.69 4.88 -4.50
N PHE A 275 -12.35 3.69 -5.00
CA PHE A 275 -10.99 3.16 -5.03
C PHE A 275 -10.20 3.62 -6.26
N GLY A 276 -8.89 3.37 -6.21
CA GLY A 276 -7.96 3.74 -7.26
C GLY A 276 -8.13 2.91 -8.52
N PHE A 277 -7.88 3.52 -9.66
CA PHE A 277 -7.82 2.90 -10.98
C PHE A 277 -6.72 3.51 -11.83
N SER A 278 -6.32 2.79 -12.88
CA SER A 278 -5.38 3.27 -13.89
C SER A 278 -6.08 3.44 -15.24
N LEU A 279 -5.65 4.42 -16.05
CA LEU A 279 -6.13 4.60 -17.41
C LEU A 279 -5.83 3.41 -18.32
N ASN A 280 -4.81 2.61 -17.98
CA ASN A 280 -4.45 1.41 -18.74
C ASN A 280 -5.45 0.25 -18.54
N SER A 281 -6.41 0.39 -17.63
CA SER A 281 -7.50 -0.56 -17.48
C SER A 281 -8.54 -0.47 -18.59
N PHE A 282 -8.57 0.65 -19.33
CA PHE A 282 -9.49 0.89 -20.42
C PHE A 282 -8.85 0.60 -21.78
N GLU A 283 -9.63 0.03 -22.71
CA GLU A 283 -9.13 -0.38 -24.03
C GLU A 283 -8.82 0.81 -24.95
N ASP A 284 -9.64 1.87 -24.91
CA ASP A 284 -9.48 3.07 -25.73
C ASP A 284 -8.71 4.16 -24.97
N GLU A 285 -7.40 4.23 -25.18
CA GLU A 285 -6.52 5.20 -24.52
C GLU A 285 -6.94 6.65 -24.82
N ASN A 286 -7.42 6.95 -26.03
CA ASN A 286 -7.76 8.31 -26.41
C ASN A 286 -9.03 8.78 -25.72
N LYS A 287 -10.06 7.93 -25.68
CA LYS A 287 -11.27 8.21 -24.89
C LYS A 287 -10.96 8.27 -23.40
N SER A 288 -10.06 7.42 -22.89
CA SER A 288 -9.75 7.44 -21.46
C SER A 288 -9.03 8.71 -21.03
N LYS A 289 -8.03 9.14 -21.80
CA LYS A 289 -7.33 10.43 -21.62
C LYS A 289 -8.30 11.61 -21.66
N LEU A 290 -9.19 11.66 -22.66
CA LEU A 290 -10.15 12.75 -22.80
C LEU A 290 -11.20 12.74 -21.68
N GLY A 291 -11.72 11.56 -21.33
CA GLY A 291 -12.81 11.40 -20.38
C GLY A 291 -12.45 11.86 -18.96
N VAL A 292 -11.22 11.60 -18.51
CA VAL A 292 -10.80 11.98 -17.14
C VAL A 292 -10.47 13.45 -16.99
N LYS A 293 -10.16 14.17 -18.07
CA LYS A 293 -9.75 15.58 -17.99
C LYS A 293 -10.79 16.46 -17.29
N GLU A 294 -12.02 16.45 -17.78
CA GLU A 294 -13.13 17.24 -17.17
C GLU A 294 -13.38 16.82 -15.71
N CYS A 295 -13.24 15.51 -15.41
CA CYS A 295 -13.44 15.00 -14.06
C CYS A 295 -12.37 15.50 -13.08
N VAL A 296 -11.11 15.62 -13.52
CA VAL A 296 -10.02 16.19 -12.72
C VAL A 296 -10.20 17.71 -12.56
N ASP A 297 -10.51 18.41 -13.66
CA ASP A 297 -10.71 19.87 -13.65
C ASP A 297 -11.82 20.31 -12.68
N HIS A 298 -12.83 19.44 -12.46
CA HIS A 298 -13.93 19.66 -11.52
C HIS A 298 -13.81 18.88 -10.19
N SER A 299 -12.60 18.42 -9.84
CA SER A 299 -12.31 17.77 -8.55
C SER A 299 -13.17 16.52 -8.25
N LEU A 300 -13.67 15.84 -9.29
CA LEU A 300 -14.34 14.53 -9.17
C LEU A 300 -13.32 13.39 -9.04
N LEU A 301 -12.09 13.61 -9.52
CA LEU A 301 -10.98 12.68 -9.44
C LEU A 301 -9.77 13.32 -8.76
N ILE A 302 -9.14 12.58 -7.86
CA ILE A 302 -7.80 12.88 -7.34
C ILE A 302 -6.78 12.20 -8.25
N SER A 303 -5.74 12.94 -8.62
CA SER A 303 -4.63 12.50 -9.45
C SER A 303 -3.47 11.99 -8.59
N TYR A 304 -2.90 10.85 -8.96
CA TYR A 304 -1.68 10.30 -8.36
C TYR A 304 -0.53 10.45 -9.36
N PRO A 305 0.16 11.61 -9.38
CA PRO A 305 1.22 11.84 -10.35
C PRO A 305 2.38 10.88 -10.13
N VAL A 306 3.08 10.57 -11.23
CA VAL A 306 4.35 9.86 -11.16
C VAL A 306 5.40 10.80 -10.58
N LEU A 307 6.06 10.34 -9.54
CA LEU A 307 7.09 11.08 -8.83
C LEU A 307 8.46 10.48 -9.11
N PHE A 308 9.51 11.30 -8.99
CA PHE A 308 10.88 10.96 -9.34
C PHE A 308 11.88 11.47 -8.31
N VAL A 309 13.02 10.80 -8.18
CA VAL A 309 14.27 11.38 -7.68
C VAL A 309 15.23 11.59 -8.86
N GLU A 310 16.34 12.29 -8.64
CA GLU A 310 17.34 12.53 -9.68
C GLU A 310 18.03 11.24 -10.12
N GLU A 311 18.36 11.12 -11.40
CA GLU A 311 19.24 10.06 -11.86
C GLU A 311 20.70 10.33 -11.47
N PRO A 312 21.51 9.30 -11.15
CA PRO A 312 21.21 7.86 -11.22
C PRO A 312 20.71 7.27 -9.88
N ASP A 313 20.11 8.09 -9.01
CA ASP A 313 19.63 7.62 -7.71
C ASP A 313 18.39 6.74 -7.87
N ILE A 314 18.19 5.88 -6.88
CA ILE A 314 17.10 4.91 -6.82
C ILE A 314 16.25 5.13 -5.58
N VAL A 315 15.08 4.53 -5.59
CA VAL A 315 14.18 4.49 -4.44
C VAL A 315 13.80 3.04 -4.13
N ALA A 316 13.84 2.70 -2.85
CA ALA A 316 13.23 1.51 -2.30
C ALA A 316 11.95 1.88 -1.53
N HIS A 317 10.91 1.11 -1.76
CA HIS A 317 9.57 1.26 -1.21
C HIS A 317 9.10 -0.06 -0.60
N PHE A 318 8.63 0.02 0.65
CA PHE A 318 7.91 -1.06 1.32
C PHE A 318 6.60 -0.50 1.88
N LYS A 319 5.49 -1.18 1.57
CA LYS A 319 4.16 -0.86 2.07
C LYS A 319 3.49 -2.10 2.62
N PHE A 320 2.75 -1.94 3.71
CA PHE A 320 1.82 -2.97 4.18
C PHE A 320 0.66 -2.39 4.96
N THR A 321 -0.49 -3.05 4.86
CA THR A 321 -1.64 -2.79 5.72
C THR A 321 -1.46 -3.42 7.10
N VAL A 322 -1.79 -2.66 8.14
CA VAL A 322 -1.68 -3.02 9.55
C VAL A 322 -2.97 -2.63 10.28
N VAL A 323 -3.45 -3.54 11.13
CA VAL A 323 -4.53 -3.27 12.09
C VAL A 323 -3.91 -3.08 13.47
N ILE A 324 -4.27 -2.00 14.14
CA ILE A 324 -3.78 -1.67 15.48
C ILE A 324 -4.74 -2.29 16.50
N THR A 325 -4.33 -3.38 17.14
CA THR A 325 -5.17 -4.05 18.16
C THR A 325 -4.76 -3.61 19.57
N PRO A 326 -5.58 -3.88 20.61
CA PRO A 326 -5.19 -3.64 22.00
C PRO A 326 -3.89 -4.37 22.40
N LYS A 327 -3.57 -5.48 21.72
CA LYS A 327 -2.35 -6.28 21.98
C LYS A 327 -1.14 -5.84 21.14
N GLY A 328 -1.31 -4.85 20.26
CA GLY A 328 -0.31 -4.39 19.33
C GLY A 328 -0.71 -4.55 17.86
N PRO A 329 0.17 -4.16 16.94
CA PRO A 329 -0.13 -4.13 15.52
C PRO A 329 -0.10 -5.54 14.90
N ILE A 330 -1.06 -5.81 14.03
CA ILE A 330 -1.14 -7.02 13.23
C ILE A 330 -0.99 -6.64 11.76
N LYS A 331 0.05 -7.15 11.11
CA LYS A 331 0.23 -6.99 9.68
C LYS A 331 -0.79 -7.85 8.93
N ILE A 332 -1.60 -7.22 8.07
CA ILE A 332 -2.62 -7.88 7.24
C ILE A 332 -2.00 -8.52 6.00
N VAL A 333 -0.91 -7.94 5.50
CA VAL A 333 -0.15 -8.44 4.36
C VAL A 333 1.32 -8.10 4.53
N SER A 334 2.21 -9.08 4.38
CA SER A 334 3.66 -8.85 4.39
C SER A 334 4.16 -8.62 2.97
N PRO A 335 4.99 -7.60 2.72
CA PRO A 335 5.64 -7.45 1.42
C PRO A 335 6.69 -8.55 1.27
N PRO A 336 6.79 -9.21 0.10
CA PRO A 336 7.80 -10.23 -0.11
C PRO A 336 9.18 -9.59 -0.13
N PHE A 337 10.08 -10.11 0.70
CA PHE A 337 11.47 -9.66 0.78
C PHE A 337 12.35 -10.87 1.09
N LYS A 338 13.45 -11.01 0.33
CA LYS A 338 14.40 -12.12 0.46
C LYS A 338 15.78 -11.57 0.83
N PRO A 339 16.10 -11.45 2.13
CA PRO A 339 17.35 -10.85 2.59
C PRO A 339 18.60 -11.51 1.98
N GLU A 340 18.54 -12.79 1.64
CA GLU A 340 19.62 -13.57 1.04
C GLU A 340 20.03 -13.11 -0.38
N GLU A 341 19.19 -12.33 -1.05
CA GLU A 341 19.47 -11.72 -2.37
C GLU A 341 20.32 -10.44 -2.24
N PHE A 342 20.55 -9.95 -1.02
CA PHE A 342 21.23 -8.67 -0.77
C PHE A 342 22.47 -8.84 0.12
N SER A 343 23.52 -8.10 -0.18
CA SER A 343 24.76 -8.07 0.60
C SER A 343 25.18 -6.62 0.85
N SER A 344 24.97 -6.14 2.07
CA SER A 344 25.44 -4.83 2.54
C SER A 344 26.61 -5.00 3.50
N THR A 345 27.66 -4.18 3.32
CA THR A 345 28.80 -4.10 4.25
C THR A 345 28.55 -3.14 5.40
N LYS A 346 27.51 -2.30 5.30
CA LYS A 346 27.17 -1.31 6.31
C LYS A 346 26.37 -1.94 7.43
N LYS A 347 26.94 -1.95 8.64
CA LYS A 347 26.21 -2.31 9.85
C LYS A 347 25.23 -1.19 10.17
N ILE A 348 23.94 -1.49 10.14
CA ILE A 348 22.93 -0.59 10.70
C ILE A 348 23.08 -0.65 12.21
N ILE A 349 23.69 0.38 12.78
CA ILE A 349 23.70 0.65 14.22
C ILE A 349 22.56 1.65 14.44
N LEU A 350 21.37 1.17 14.81
CA LEU A 350 20.44 2.05 15.56
C LEU A 350 20.59 1.65 17.03
N PRO A 351 20.97 2.57 17.93
CA PRO A 351 20.94 2.33 19.38
C PRO A 351 19.56 1.87 19.88
N GLU A 352 18.48 2.32 19.23
CA GLU A 352 17.10 1.91 19.53
C GLU A 352 16.76 0.47 19.09
N LEU A 353 17.46 -0.07 18.07
CA LEU A 353 17.25 -1.44 17.57
C LEU A 353 17.72 -2.50 18.57
N ILE A 354 18.75 -2.21 19.38
CA ILE A 354 19.24 -3.17 20.40
C ILE A 354 18.17 -3.38 21.47
N LYS A 355 17.41 -2.35 21.84
CA LYS A 355 16.32 -2.47 22.83
C LYS A 355 15.05 -3.12 22.28
N LEU A 356 14.74 -2.94 20.99
CA LEU A 356 13.52 -3.47 20.35
C LEU A 356 13.67 -4.88 19.75
N ASN A 357 14.88 -5.42 19.65
CA ASN A 357 15.11 -6.81 19.24
C ASN A 357 14.97 -7.82 20.38
N ASP A 358 15.09 -7.35 21.63
CA ASP A 358 15.03 -8.20 22.83
C ASP A 358 13.60 -8.43 23.35
N GLU A 359 12.58 -7.77 22.77
CA GLU A 359 11.18 -8.04 23.08
C GLU A 359 10.58 -9.08 22.10
N PRO A 360 10.28 -10.31 22.55
CA PRO A 360 9.62 -11.28 21.69
C PRO A 360 8.19 -10.83 21.35
N LEU A 361 7.81 -10.99 20.09
CA LEU A 361 6.41 -10.91 19.63
C LEU A 361 5.63 -12.15 20.13
N THR A 362 5.45 -12.28 21.45
CA THR A 362 4.72 -13.43 22.02
C THR A 362 3.22 -13.22 21.99
N ILE A 363 2.53 -13.93 21.10
CA ILE A 363 1.14 -14.34 21.31
C ILE A 363 1.17 -15.48 22.34
N LYS A 364 0.96 -15.17 23.62
CA LYS A 364 0.70 -16.21 24.63
C LYS A 364 -0.74 -16.69 24.48
N ASN A 365 -0.95 -17.81 23.79
CA ASN A 365 -2.20 -18.56 23.85
C ASN A 365 -2.36 -19.15 25.25
N LYS A 366 -3.11 -18.49 26.14
CA LYS A 366 -3.59 -19.12 27.37
C LYS A 366 -4.84 -19.93 27.05
N VAL A 367 -4.66 -21.21 26.76
CA VAL A 367 -5.74 -22.20 26.89
C VAL A 367 -5.99 -22.37 28.39
N LYS A 368 -7.12 -21.86 28.89
CA LYS A 368 -7.60 -22.17 30.24
C LYS A 368 -8.14 -23.61 30.23
N LYS A 369 -7.39 -24.55 30.80
CA LYS A 369 -7.95 -25.83 31.28
C LYS A 369 -8.84 -25.50 32.49
N GLN A 370 -10.14 -25.74 32.38
CA GLN A 370 -11.00 -25.81 33.56
C GLN A 370 -10.75 -27.15 34.23
N GLU A 371 -10.25 -27.12 35.46
CA GLU A 371 -10.26 -28.27 36.36
C GLU A 371 -11.71 -28.49 36.84
N VAL A 372 -12.22 -29.69 36.58
CA VAL A 372 -13.47 -30.18 37.16
C VAL A 372 -13.13 -30.64 38.58
N THR A 373 -13.45 -29.82 39.57
CA THR A 373 -13.51 -30.28 40.97
C THR A 373 -14.79 -31.09 41.15
N ALA A 374 -14.63 -32.41 41.26
CA ALA A 374 -15.62 -33.28 41.87
C ALA A 374 -15.51 -33.14 43.40
N SER A 375 -16.61 -32.83 44.07
CA SER A 375 -16.74 -32.99 45.52
C SER A 375 -18.01 -33.78 45.82
N ALA A 376 -17.78 -34.95 46.42
CA ALA A 376 -18.62 -35.79 47.28
C ALA A 376 -20.12 -35.87 47.00
#